data_AF-A0A6I4ZMR2-F1
#
_entry.id   AF-A0A6I4ZMR2-F1
#
_cell.length_a   1.000
_cell.length_b   1.000
_cell.length_c   1.000
_cell.angle_alpha   90.00
_cell.angle_beta   90.00
_cell.angle_gamma   90.00
#
_symmetry.space_group_name_H-M   'P 1'
#
loop_
_entity.id
_entity.type
_entity.pdbx_description
1 polymer ?
#
loop_
_entity_poly.entity_id
_entity_poly.type
_entity_poly.pdbx_seq_one_letter_code
_entity_poly.pdbx_strand_id
1 'polypeptide(L)'
;MTTADFIQRSLEFTHAALIDARNGTDEQLHFVPDHGSHSIAWCLWHTARIEDLIMSRVTGEPQVWSEEWATRTGLPFDGFGAGMSDDDAQQVRVADVDALGGYQDAVFERTTHFLAGATDEDLEREIPARNGTESVGEAISLHMMGHFNGHRGEINTLRGMQGKPTVMAA
;
A
#
# COMPACT_ATOMS: atom_id res chain seq x y z
N MET A 1 -15.77 -7.35 -20.09
CA MET A 1 -15.04 -6.83 -18.94
C MET A 1 -15.95 -7.01 -17.76
N THR A 2 -15.61 -7.94 -16.87
CA THR A 2 -16.30 -8.17 -15.61
C THR A 2 -15.97 -7.05 -14.61
N THR A 3 -16.67 -7.01 -13.48
CA THR A 3 -16.31 -6.10 -12.38
C THR A 3 -14.89 -6.37 -11.87
N ALA A 4 -14.54 -7.65 -11.73
CA ALA A 4 -13.20 -8.09 -11.35
C ALA A 4 -12.12 -7.60 -12.33
N ASP A 5 -12.34 -7.72 -13.65
CA ASP A 5 -11.41 -7.22 -14.68
C ASP A 5 -11.16 -5.71 -14.53
N PHE A 6 -12.21 -4.94 -14.22
CA PHE A 6 -12.11 -3.48 -14.05
C PHE A 6 -11.34 -3.11 -12.78
N ILE A 7 -11.62 -3.79 -11.66
CA ILE A 7 -10.92 -3.59 -10.39
C ILE A 7 -9.44 -3.93 -10.57
N GLN A 8 -9.13 -5.08 -11.17
CA GLN A 8 -7.77 -5.53 -11.41
C GLN A 8 -6.97 -4.49 -12.20
N ARG A 9 -7.48 -4.02 -13.34
CA ARG A 9 -6.80 -2.98 -14.14
C ARG A 9 -6.59 -1.67 -13.39
N SER A 10 -7.52 -1.32 -12.50
CA SER A 10 -7.42 -0.10 -11.69
C SER A 10 -6.35 -0.23 -10.60
N LEU A 11 -6.23 -1.42 -10.01
CA LEU A 11 -5.17 -1.73 -9.06
C LEU A 11 -3.82 -1.83 -9.75
N GLU A 12 -3.71 -2.48 -10.91
CA GLU A 12 -2.47 -2.54 -11.70
C GLU A 12 -1.88 -1.15 -11.96
N PHE A 13 -2.74 -0.17 -12.31
CA PHE A 13 -2.32 1.23 -12.44
C PHE A 13 -1.81 1.83 -11.12
N THR A 14 -2.49 1.54 -10.02
CA THR A 14 -2.11 2.04 -8.69
C THR A 14 -0.81 1.39 -8.20
N HIS A 15 -0.65 0.08 -8.37
CA HIS A 15 0.56 -0.68 -8.09
C HIS A 15 1.74 -0.18 -8.91
N ALA A 16 1.57 0.07 -10.21
CA ALA A 16 2.60 0.65 -11.05
C ALA A 16 3.07 2.03 -10.53
N ALA A 17 2.15 2.84 -10.02
CA ALA A 17 2.48 4.13 -9.40
C ALA A 17 3.32 3.97 -8.12
N LEU A 18 2.95 3.01 -7.27
CA LEU A 18 3.68 2.70 -6.02
C LEU A 18 5.03 2.05 -6.30
N ILE A 19 5.15 1.22 -7.34
CA ILE A 19 6.41 0.64 -7.80
C ILE A 19 7.34 1.76 -8.27
N ASP A 20 6.88 2.68 -9.11
CA ASP A 20 7.70 3.80 -9.57
C ASP A 20 8.08 4.77 -8.42
N ALA A 21 7.22 4.92 -7.42
CA ALA A 21 7.51 5.72 -6.23
C ALA A 21 8.76 5.25 -5.45
N ARG A 22 9.17 3.98 -5.60
CA ARG A 22 10.42 3.42 -5.02
C ARG A 22 11.67 4.08 -5.59
N ASN A 23 11.58 4.70 -6.79
CA ASN A 23 12.72 5.34 -7.45
C ASN A 23 13.09 6.67 -6.78
N GLY A 24 14.08 6.64 -5.91
CA GLY A 24 14.67 7.79 -5.23
C GLY A 24 15.95 7.41 -4.48
N THR A 25 16.72 8.40 -4.05
CA THR A 25 17.78 8.17 -3.06
C THR A 25 17.18 7.91 -1.69
N ASP A 26 17.97 7.36 -0.77
CA ASP A 26 17.55 7.18 0.64
C ASP A 26 16.99 8.47 1.24
N GLU A 27 17.73 9.58 1.12
CA GLU A 27 17.30 10.92 1.56
C GLU A 27 15.96 11.32 0.93
N GLN A 28 15.73 11.01 -0.36
CA GLN A 28 14.50 11.38 -1.04
C GLN A 28 13.29 10.59 -0.58
N LEU A 29 13.45 9.29 -0.34
CA LEU A 29 12.39 8.41 0.13
C LEU A 29 12.00 8.74 1.58
N HIS A 30 12.97 9.21 2.35
CA HIS A 30 12.85 9.50 3.77
C HIS A 30 12.65 10.99 4.09
N PHE A 31 12.56 11.84 3.07
CA PHE A 31 12.27 13.26 3.22
C PHE A 31 10.88 13.48 3.84
N VAL A 32 10.84 14.36 4.83
CA VAL A 32 9.62 14.91 5.42
C VAL A 32 9.80 16.44 5.43
N PRO A 33 8.89 17.21 4.83
CA PRO A 33 8.97 18.68 4.88
C PRO A 33 8.66 19.20 6.29
N ASP A 34 9.04 20.45 6.56
CA ASP A 34 8.62 21.14 7.78
C ASP A 34 7.09 21.10 7.91
N HIS A 35 6.59 20.71 9.09
CA HIS A 35 5.17 20.49 9.36
C HIS A 35 4.49 19.38 8.52
N GLY A 36 5.28 18.51 7.87
CA GLY A 36 4.78 17.29 7.21
C GLY A 36 4.52 16.16 8.20
N SER A 37 3.66 15.22 7.85
CA SER A 37 3.27 14.08 8.71
C SER A 37 4.11 12.83 8.45
N HIS A 38 4.47 12.54 7.19
CA HIS A 38 5.11 11.28 6.81
C HIS A 38 5.93 11.39 5.52
N SER A 39 6.76 10.37 5.27
CA SER A 39 7.67 10.28 4.13
C SER A 39 7.12 9.39 3.00
N ILE A 40 7.77 9.38 1.83
CA ILE A 40 7.43 8.46 0.72
C ILE A 40 7.61 7.00 1.18
N ALA A 41 8.69 6.70 1.91
CA ALA A 41 8.95 5.38 2.46
C ALA A 41 7.84 4.91 3.40
N TRP A 42 7.31 5.81 4.24
CA TRP A 42 6.14 5.52 5.08
C TRP A 42 4.93 5.17 4.23
N CYS A 43 4.62 5.94 3.16
CA CYS A 43 3.48 5.65 2.27
C CYS A 43 3.61 4.28 1.60
N LEU A 44 4.81 3.93 1.12
CA LEU A 44 5.08 2.64 0.46
C LEU A 44 4.83 1.46 1.40
N TRP A 45 5.33 1.55 2.63
CA TRP A 45 5.08 0.56 3.67
C TRP A 45 3.60 0.50 4.06
N HIS A 46 3.01 1.65 4.39
CA HIS A 46 1.64 1.75 4.86
C HIS A 46 0.64 1.15 3.87
N THR A 47 0.71 1.55 2.61
CA THR A 47 -0.21 1.07 1.56
C THR A 47 -0.12 -0.45 1.39
N ALA A 48 1.08 -1.02 1.38
CA ALA A 48 1.23 -2.47 1.29
C ALA A 48 0.75 -3.22 2.53
N ARG A 49 0.96 -2.67 3.74
CA ARG A 49 0.40 -3.26 4.96
C ARG A 49 -1.13 -3.22 4.96
N ILE A 50 -1.74 -2.15 4.44
CA ILE A 50 -3.21 -2.05 4.29
C ILE A 50 -3.71 -3.10 3.30
N GLU A 51 -3.08 -3.23 2.12
CA GLU A 51 -3.46 -4.23 1.13
C GLU A 51 -3.37 -5.66 1.69
N ASP A 52 -2.27 -5.97 2.36
CA ASP A 52 -2.03 -7.27 2.99
C ASP A 52 -3.07 -7.59 4.08
N LEU A 53 -3.41 -6.59 4.91
CA LEU A 53 -4.47 -6.71 5.92
C LEU A 53 -5.83 -6.99 5.28
N ILE A 54 -6.19 -6.27 4.22
CA ILE A 54 -7.45 -6.50 3.50
C ILE A 54 -7.44 -7.89 2.88
N MET A 55 -6.38 -8.27 2.17
CA MET A 55 -6.29 -9.58 1.51
C MET A 55 -6.28 -10.75 2.49
N SER A 56 -5.70 -10.58 3.68
CA SER A 56 -5.82 -11.58 4.76
C SER A 56 -7.27 -11.77 5.22
N ARG A 57 -8.07 -10.70 5.30
CA ARG A 57 -9.51 -10.80 5.61
C ARG A 57 -10.32 -11.42 4.48
N VAL A 58 -9.97 -11.09 3.23
CA VAL A 58 -10.64 -11.62 2.04
C VAL A 58 -10.40 -13.12 1.92
N THR A 59 -9.15 -13.57 2.00
CA THR A 59 -8.76 -14.97 1.75
C THR A 59 -8.84 -15.86 2.98
N GLY A 60 -8.79 -15.27 4.18
CA GLY A 60 -8.72 -16.00 5.45
C GLY A 60 -7.33 -16.55 5.77
N GLU A 61 -6.33 -16.37 4.90
CA GLU A 61 -4.95 -16.80 5.19
C GLU A 61 -4.17 -15.69 5.91
N PRO A 62 -3.06 -16.03 6.60
CA PRO A 62 -2.22 -15.04 7.27
C PRO A 62 -1.75 -13.92 6.35
N GLN A 63 -1.36 -12.79 6.95
CA GLN A 63 -0.68 -11.71 6.23
C GLN A 63 0.67 -12.21 5.67
N VAL A 64 1.09 -11.64 4.55
CA VAL A 64 2.42 -11.84 3.96
C VAL A 64 3.49 -11.27 4.89
N TRP A 65 3.17 -10.18 5.60
CA TRP A 65 4.05 -9.56 6.58
C TRP A 65 4.41 -10.54 7.70
N SER A 66 5.71 -10.70 7.92
CA SER A 66 6.29 -11.66 8.86
C SER A 66 7.43 -11.01 9.64
N GLU A 67 7.93 -11.70 10.67
CA GLU A 67 9.11 -11.25 11.41
C GLU A 67 10.34 -11.10 10.51
N GLU A 68 10.44 -11.91 9.45
CA GLU A 68 11.51 -11.82 8.46
C GLU A 68 11.44 -10.50 7.69
N TRP A 69 10.27 -10.14 7.17
CA TRP A 69 10.08 -8.87 6.48
C TRP A 69 10.35 -7.68 7.40
N ALA A 70 9.77 -7.69 8.61
CA ALA A 70 9.97 -6.66 9.61
C ALA A 70 11.47 -6.46 9.96
N THR A 71 12.19 -7.57 10.15
CA THR A 71 13.64 -7.56 10.43
C THR A 71 14.43 -6.98 9.26
N ARG A 72 14.15 -7.42 8.03
CA ARG A 72 14.86 -6.95 6.82
C ARG A 72 14.63 -5.46 6.56
N THR A 73 13.39 -5.00 6.71
CA THR A 73 13.05 -3.59 6.48
C THR A 73 13.37 -2.69 7.67
N GLY A 74 13.66 -3.25 8.86
CA GLY A 74 13.86 -2.49 10.09
C GLY A 74 12.59 -1.80 10.62
N LEU A 75 11.41 -2.32 10.26
CA LEU A 75 10.12 -1.74 10.60
C LEU A 75 9.45 -2.52 11.74
N PRO A 76 8.56 -1.89 12.52
CA PRO A 76 7.86 -2.59 13.59
C PRO A 76 7.05 -3.77 13.05
N PHE A 77 7.11 -4.90 13.76
CA PHE A 77 6.30 -6.07 13.41
C PHE A 77 4.81 -5.77 13.59
N ASP A 78 4.46 -5.15 14.72
CA ASP A 78 3.10 -4.77 15.04
C ASP A 78 2.68 -3.47 14.36
N GLY A 79 1.43 -3.43 13.92
CA GLY A 79 0.83 -2.25 13.30
C GLY A 79 1.12 -2.11 11.81
N PHE A 80 0.66 -0.99 11.28
CA PHE A 80 0.67 -0.70 9.85
C PHE A 80 0.59 0.81 9.60
N GLY A 81 1.01 1.65 10.54
CA GLY A 81 1.00 3.12 10.39
C GLY A 81 -0.31 3.81 10.77
N ALA A 82 -1.47 3.14 10.62
CA ALA A 82 -2.74 3.76 11.01
C ALA A 82 -2.80 4.08 12.51
N GLY A 83 -3.11 5.33 12.85
CA GLY A 83 -3.18 5.80 14.23
C GLY A 83 -1.83 6.18 14.85
N MET A 84 -0.73 6.14 14.09
CA MET A 84 0.53 6.76 14.51
C MET A 84 0.35 8.28 14.68
N SER A 85 1.06 8.86 15.64
CA SER A 85 1.23 10.30 15.69
C SER A 85 2.10 10.79 14.53
N ASP A 86 2.00 12.07 14.17
CA ASP A 86 2.89 12.65 13.16
C ASP A 86 4.36 12.47 13.57
N ASP A 87 4.71 12.72 14.84
CA ASP A 87 6.07 12.55 15.36
C ASP A 87 6.61 11.10 15.16
N ASP A 88 5.77 10.09 15.33
CA ASP A 88 6.15 8.69 15.09
C ASP A 88 6.25 8.37 13.59
N ALA A 89 5.29 8.85 12.79
CA ALA A 89 5.24 8.60 11.35
C ALA A 89 6.41 9.26 10.61
N GLN A 90 6.84 10.45 11.03
CA GLN A 90 8.03 11.14 10.53
C GLN A 90 9.32 10.34 10.76
N GLN A 91 9.38 9.56 11.85
CA GLN A 91 10.57 8.79 12.23
C GLN A 91 10.67 7.43 11.52
N VAL A 92 9.64 7.01 10.77
CA VAL A 92 9.70 5.75 10.04
C VAL A 92 10.79 5.79 8.98
N ARG A 93 11.74 4.85 9.12
CA ARG A 93 12.84 4.59 8.19
C ARG A 93 12.77 3.13 7.74
N VAL A 94 12.97 2.91 6.45
CA VAL A 94 13.09 1.59 5.83
C VAL A 94 14.57 1.31 5.64
N ALA A 95 15.09 0.31 6.34
CA ALA A 95 16.51 -0.05 6.29
C ALA A 95 16.93 -0.66 4.95
N ASP A 96 16.04 -1.45 4.33
CA ASP A 96 16.24 -2.11 3.05
C ASP A 96 15.01 -1.86 2.16
N VAL A 97 15.15 -0.91 1.23
CA VAL A 97 14.09 -0.51 0.30
C VAL A 97 13.80 -1.61 -0.71
N ASP A 98 14.79 -2.44 -1.08
CA ASP A 98 14.59 -3.56 -1.99
C ASP A 98 13.81 -4.68 -1.28
N ALA A 99 14.06 -4.91 0.02
CA ALA A 99 13.23 -5.79 0.83
C ALA A 99 11.79 -5.28 0.93
N LEU A 100 11.58 -3.98 1.13
CA LEU A 100 10.23 -3.42 1.11
C LEU A 100 9.57 -3.63 -0.26
N GLY A 101 10.30 -3.39 -1.35
CA GLY A 101 9.82 -3.63 -2.71
C GLY A 101 9.39 -5.09 -2.92
N GLY A 102 10.20 -6.05 -2.48
CA GLY A 102 9.86 -7.48 -2.55
C GLY A 102 8.62 -7.84 -1.72
N TYR A 103 8.42 -7.22 -0.55
CA TYR A 103 7.20 -7.38 0.23
C TYR A 103 5.98 -6.83 -0.51
N GLN A 104 6.07 -5.61 -1.05
CA GLN A 104 4.99 -5.00 -1.83
C GLN A 104 4.61 -5.88 -3.03
N ASP A 105 5.60 -6.40 -3.77
CA ASP A 105 5.36 -7.25 -4.94
C ASP A 105 4.66 -8.55 -4.56
N ALA A 106 5.05 -9.18 -3.45
CA ALA A 106 4.38 -10.39 -2.95
C ALA A 106 2.92 -10.14 -2.54
N VAL A 107 2.63 -8.98 -1.94
CA VAL A 107 1.25 -8.57 -1.60
C VAL A 107 0.43 -8.30 -2.86
N PHE A 108 0.99 -7.57 -3.83
CA PHE A 108 0.32 -7.25 -5.09
C PHE A 108 0.04 -8.52 -5.93
N GLU A 109 0.97 -9.47 -5.93
CA GLU A 109 0.79 -10.77 -6.59
C GLU A 109 -0.38 -11.55 -5.96
N ARG A 110 -0.50 -11.55 -4.61
CA ARG A 110 -1.61 -12.19 -3.91
C ARG A 110 -2.96 -11.58 -4.31
N THR A 111 -3.05 -10.25 -4.38
CA THR A 111 -4.26 -9.56 -4.83
C THR A 111 -4.59 -9.89 -6.28
N THR A 112 -3.59 -9.88 -7.16
CA THR A 112 -3.75 -10.22 -8.58
C THR A 112 -4.23 -11.66 -8.76
N HIS A 113 -3.66 -12.60 -7.99
CA HIS A 113 -4.07 -14.00 -8.01
C HIS A 113 -5.52 -14.18 -7.60
N PHE A 114 -5.98 -13.49 -6.54
CA PHE A 114 -7.38 -13.51 -6.12
C PHE A 114 -8.30 -12.98 -7.24
N LEU A 115 -7.98 -11.82 -7.82
CA LEU A 115 -8.83 -11.17 -8.82
C LEU A 115 -8.90 -11.92 -10.15
N ALA A 116 -7.84 -12.65 -10.54
CA ALA A 116 -7.82 -13.43 -11.77
C ALA A 116 -8.90 -14.54 -11.82
N GLY A 117 -9.38 -15.00 -10.65
CA GLY A 117 -10.43 -16.01 -10.52
C GLY A 117 -11.73 -15.49 -9.90
N ALA A 118 -11.79 -14.20 -9.52
CA ALA A 118 -12.91 -13.66 -8.76
C ALA A 118 -14.19 -13.54 -9.61
N THR A 119 -15.30 -13.99 -9.04
CA THR A 119 -16.65 -13.79 -9.58
C THR A 119 -17.30 -12.55 -8.97
N ASP A 120 -18.42 -12.09 -9.53
CA ASP A 120 -19.19 -11.00 -8.91
C ASP A 120 -19.71 -11.42 -7.51
N GLU A 121 -20.04 -12.70 -7.29
CA GLU A 121 -20.43 -13.22 -5.96
C GLU A 121 -19.28 -13.14 -4.95
N ASP A 122 -18.04 -13.40 -5.37
CA ASP A 122 -16.86 -13.23 -4.51
C ASP A 122 -16.66 -11.78 -4.08
N LEU A 123 -17.01 -10.82 -4.94
CA LEU A 123 -16.93 -9.39 -4.66
C LEU A 123 -18.07 -8.91 -3.75
N GLU A 124 -19.25 -9.53 -3.81
CA GLU A 124 -20.39 -9.24 -2.95
C GLU A 124 -20.28 -9.89 -1.55
N ARG A 125 -19.33 -10.82 -1.36
CA ARG A 125 -19.12 -11.48 -0.08
C ARG A 125 -18.74 -10.47 1.01
N GLU A 126 -19.41 -10.58 2.16
CA GLU A 126 -19.11 -9.77 3.35
C GLU A 126 -17.84 -10.24 4.06
N ILE A 127 -16.99 -9.29 4.44
CA ILE A 127 -15.79 -9.49 5.25
C ILE A 127 -15.79 -8.59 6.49
N PRO A 128 -15.05 -8.94 7.56
CA PRO A 128 -14.93 -8.08 8.74
C PRO A 128 -14.28 -6.74 8.43
N ALA A 129 -14.92 -5.66 8.88
CA ALA A 129 -14.44 -4.29 8.77
C ALA A 129 -14.31 -3.64 10.16
N ARG A 130 -13.74 -2.42 10.22
CA ARG A 130 -13.58 -1.70 11.50
C ARG A 130 -14.93 -1.48 12.21
N ASN A 131 -15.97 -1.17 11.45
CA ASN A 131 -17.29 -0.81 11.96
C ASN A 131 -18.38 -1.79 11.46
N GLY A 132 -18.16 -3.09 11.61
CA GLY A 132 -19.10 -4.12 11.19
C GLY A 132 -18.53 -4.98 10.07
N THR A 133 -19.25 -5.08 8.96
CA THR A 133 -18.81 -5.77 7.75
C THR A 133 -18.91 -4.84 6.55
N GLU A 134 -18.16 -5.16 5.52
CA GLU A 134 -18.24 -4.55 4.19
C GLU A 134 -18.03 -5.64 3.14
N SER A 135 -18.50 -5.43 1.91
CA SER A 135 -18.25 -6.39 0.83
C SER A 135 -16.78 -6.38 0.39
N VAL A 136 -16.27 -7.48 -0.17
CA VAL A 136 -14.91 -7.54 -0.72
C VAL A 136 -14.69 -6.44 -1.76
N GLY A 137 -15.67 -6.20 -2.64
CA GLY A 137 -15.63 -5.15 -3.64
C GLY A 137 -15.52 -3.74 -3.04
N GLU A 138 -16.26 -3.45 -1.97
CA GLU A 138 -16.15 -2.18 -1.25
C GLU A 138 -14.79 -2.04 -0.56
N ALA A 139 -14.31 -3.09 0.11
CA ALA A 139 -13.03 -3.08 0.79
C ALA A 139 -11.88 -2.74 -0.17
N ILE A 140 -11.84 -3.39 -1.34
CA ILE A 140 -10.85 -3.14 -2.38
C ILE A 140 -11.02 -1.72 -2.95
N SER A 141 -12.25 -1.33 -3.29
CA SER A 141 -12.49 -0.03 -3.94
C SER A 141 -12.18 1.16 -3.03
N LEU A 142 -12.55 1.08 -1.75
CA LEU A 142 -12.36 2.18 -0.80
C LEU A 142 -10.94 2.20 -0.22
N HIS A 143 -10.49 1.07 0.34
CA HIS A 143 -9.25 1.03 1.14
C HIS A 143 -8.00 0.72 0.34
N MET A 144 -8.16 0.24 -0.90
CA MET A 144 -7.04 0.08 -1.84
C MET A 144 -7.11 1.15 -2.91
N MET A 145 -8.10 1.12 -3.82
CA MET A 145 -8.12 2.06 -4.95
C MET A 145 -8.25 3.53 -4.52
N GLY A 146 -9.22 3.86 -3.66
CA GLY A 146 -9.44 5.23 -3.19
C GLY A 146 -8.29 5.72 -2.31
N HIS A 147 -7.99 4.97 -1.25
CA HIS A 147 -6.97 5.31 -0.27
C HIS A 147 -5.54 5.38 -0.86
N PHE A 148 -5.14 4.42 -1.70
CA PHE A 148 -3.79 4.42 -2.27
C PHE A 148 -3.61 5.55 -3.28
N ASN A 149 -4.66 5.96 -3.99
CA ASN A 149 -4.60 7.17 -4.82
C ASN A 149 -4.47 8.46 -3.98
N GLY A 150 -5.02 8.49 -2.76
CA GLY A 150 -4.72 9.52 -1.78
C GLY A 150 -3.23 9.59 -1.48
N HIS A 151 -2.62 8.46 -1.08
CA HIS A 151 -1.18 8.38 -0.84
C HIS A 151 -0.32 8.65 -2.08
N ARG A 152 -0.78 8.28 -3.28
CA ARG A 152 -0.12 8.66 -4.54
C ARG A 152 -0.05 10.17 -4.71
N GLY A 153 -1.11 10.90 -4.35
CA GLY A 153 -1.12 12.37 -4.35
C GLY A 153 -0.09 12.97 -3.39
N GLU A 154 0.00 12.42 -2.18
CA GLU A 154 1.00 12.81 -1.19
C GLU A 154 2.42 12.51 -1.67
N ILE A 155 2.68 11.31 -2.20
CA ILE A 155 3.97 10.92 -2.79
C ILE A 155 4.37 11.91 -3.88
N ASN A 156 3.44 12.25 -4.78
CA ASN A 156 3.71 13.22 -5.86
C ASN A 156 4.03 14.62 -5.32
N THR A 157 3.36 15.03 -4.24
CA THR A 157 3.64 16.30 -3.57
C THR A 157 5.05 16.30 -2.98
N LEU A 158 5.42 15.24 -2.24
CA LEU A 158 6.75 15.08 -1.65
C LEU A 158 7.85 15.00 -2.73
N ARG A 159 7.59 14.33 -3.85
CA ARG A 159 8.50 14.30 -5.01
C ARG A 159 8.67 15.68 -5.63
N GLY A 160 7.56 16.41 -5.84
CA GLY A 160 7.56 17.75 -6.42
C GLY A 160 8.33 18.77 -5.56
N MET A 161 8.20 18.71 -4.23
CA MET A 161 8.97 19.54 -3.29
C MET A 161 10.48 19.34 -3.43
N GLN A 162 10.91 18.18 -3.91
CA GLN A 162 12.31 17.81 -4.12
C GLN A 162 12.76 17.96 -5.58
N GLY A 163 11.96 18.62 -6.42
CA GLY A 163 12.25 18.82 -7.84
C GLY A 163 12.17 17.55 -8.69
N LYS A 164 11.54 16.48 -8.19
CA LYS A 164 11.32 15.23 -8.93
C LYS A 164 10.02 15.28 -9.72
N PRO A 165 9.94 14.56 -10.86
CA PRO A 165 8.67 14.37 -11.55
C PRO A 165 7.70 13.53 -10.71
N THR A 166 6.40 13.68 -10.99
CA THR A 166 5.37 12.79 -10.45
C THR A 166 5.64 11.35 -10.87
N VAL A 167 5.11 10.39 -10.10
CA VAL A 167 5.19 8.98 -10.46
C VAL A 167 4.48 8.71 -11.80
N MET A 168 5.08 7.86 -12.62
CA MET A 168 4.66 7.53 -13.97
C MET A 168 4.56 8.75 -14.91
N ALA A 169 5.36 9.80 -14.68
CA ALA A 169 5.55 10.86 -15.67
C ALA A 169 6.28 10.28 -16.90
N ALA A 170 5.71 10.53 -18.08
CA ALA A 170 6.27 10.11 -19.36
C ALA A 170 7.56 10.87 -19.73
#